data_AF-A0AAV0NX00-F1
#
_entry.id   AF-A0AAV0NX00-F1
#
_cell.length_a   1.000
_cell.length_b   1.000
_cell.length_c   1.000
_cell.angle_alpha   90.00
_cell.angle_beta   90.00
_cell.angle_gamma   90.00
#
_symmetry.space_group_name_H-M   'P 1'
#
loop_
_entity.id
_entity.type
_entity.pdbx_description
1 polymer ?
#
loop_
_entity_poly.entity_id
_entity_poly.type
_entity_poly.pdbx_seq_one_letter_code
_entity_poly.pdbx_strand_id
1 'polypeptide(L)'
;NYKEDDASFISWVREKVANSYEHNKSKRLDDLLSLSRGPAQSVKCYTGYVLNGFRFHTKDYDKNLSTQNNGVVVVGDDGVDVNAIDYYGVLREVIELKFLGGRSLALFRCDWCDVYDKTKRVESG
;
A
#
# COMPACT_ATOMS: atom_id res chain seq x y z
N ASN A 1 7.73 26.78 0.47
CA ASN A 1 6.39 26.78 -0.13
C ASN A 1 6.13 25.37 -0.68
N TYR A 2 6.01 24.35 0.18
CA TYR A 2 6.15 22.93 -0.21
C TYR A 2 5.14 22.44 -1.27
N LYS A 3 3.95 23.06 -1.34
CA LYS A 3 2.90 22.67 -2.30
C LYS A 3 3.19 23.05 -3.75
N GLU A 4 4.01 24.09 -3.99
CA GLU A 4 4.37 24.51 -5.35
C GLU A 4 5.42 23.57 -5.96
N ASP A 5 6.36 23.10 -5.14
CA ASP A 5 7.42 22.17 -5.57
C ASP A 5 6.83 20.81 -5.98
N ASP A 6 5.83 20.31 -5.23
CA ASP A 6 5.16 19.05 -5.52
C ASP A 6 4.34 19.13 -6.83
N ALA A 7 3.61 20.22 -7.05
CA ALA A 7 2.81 20.39 -8.27
C ALA A 7 3.69 20.43 -9.52
N SER A 8 4.83 21.12 -9.43
CA SER A 8 5.85 21.18 -10.48
C SER A 8 6.40 19.80 -10.81
N PHE A 9 6.76 19.01 -9.79
CA PHE A 9 7.25 17.65 -9.97
C PHE A 9 6.21 16.72 -10.61
N ILE A 10 4.96 16.74 -10.13
CA ILE A 10 3.90 15.89 -10.69
C ILE A 10 3.63 16.22 -12.16
N SER A 11 3.62 17.51 -12.52
CA SER A 11 3.47 17.94 -13.91
C SER A 11 4.64 17.44 -14.77
N TRP A 12 5.87 17.60 -14.27
CA TRP A 12 7.08 17.14 -14.95
C TRP A 12 7.09 15.63 -15.20
N VAL A 13 6.75 14.81 -14.18
CA VAL A 13 6.68 13.34 -14.35
C VAL A 13 5.66 12.96 -15.42
N ARG A 14 4.48 13.57 -15.39
CA ARG A 14 3.41 13.31 -16.35
C ARG A 14 3.85 13.60 -17.78
N GLU A 15 4.48 14.75 -18.00
CA GLU A 15 4.98 15.15 -19.32
C GLU A 15 6.12 14.24 -19.79
N LYS A 16 7.10 13.97 -18.91
CA LYS A 16 8.26 13.13 -19.24
C LYS A 16 7.86 11.72 -19.66
N VAL A 17 6.90 11.12 -18.96
CA VAL A 17 6.39 9.78 -19.26
C VAL A 17 5.56 9.79 -20.54
N ALA A 18 4.70 10.79 -20.76
CA ALA A 18 3.92 10.92 -22.00
C ALA A 18 4.83 11.01 -23.24
N ASN A 19 5.83 11.89 -23.20
CA ASN A 19 6.80 12.04 -24.30
C ASN A 19 7.57 10.74 -24.57
N SER A 20 7.94 10.00 -23.51
CA SER A 20 8.65 8.72 -23.65
C SER A 20 7.74 7.62 -24.23
N TYR A 21 6.44 7.65 -23.90
CA TYR A 21 5.43 6.70 -24.38
C TYR A 21 5.16 6.85 -25.88
N GLU A 22 5.18 8.08 -26.40
CA GLU A 22 4.97 8.34 -27.84
C GLU A 22 6.02 7.66 -28.73
N HIS A 23 7.26 7.59 -28.24
CA HIS A 23 8.40 7.02 -28.97
C HIS A 23 8.60 5.52 -28.71
N ASN A 24 8.01 4.97 -27.64
CA ASN A 24 8.14 3.57 -27.26
C ASN A 24 6.92 3.07 -26.48
N LYS A 25 6.05 2.29 -27.12
CA LYS A 25 4.82 1.76 -26.50
C LYS A 25 5.07 0.39 -25.85
N SER A 26 5.86 0.38 -24.78
CA SER A 26 6.14 -0.85 -24.01
C SER A 26 5.21 -1.01 -22.81
N LYS A 27 5.01 -2.26 -22.36
CA LYS A 27 4.21 -2.57 -21.15
C LYS A 27 4.70 -1.83 -19.90
N ARG A 28 6.01 -1.68 -19.73
CA ARG A 28 6.60 -0.90 -18.62
C ARG A 28 6.19 0.57 -18.68
N LEU A 29 6.09 1.12 -19.89
CA LEU A 29 5.65 2.49 -20.09
C LEU A 29 4.13 2.64 -19.92
N ASP A 30 3.33 1.59 -20.16
CA ASP A 30 1.91 1.59 -19.76
C ASP A 30 1.74 1.72 -18.23
N ASP A 31 2.56 0.98 -17.45
CA ASP A 31 2.55 1.05 -15.98
C ASP A 31 2.93 2.46 -15.50
N LEU A 32 4.02 3.02 -16.04
CA LEU A 32 4.47 4.37 -15.70
C LEU A 32 3.46 5.43 -16.12
N LEU A 33 2.86 5.32 -17.32
CA LEU A 33 1.85 6.26 -17.79
C LEU A 33 0.65 6.26 -16.85
N SER A 34 0.22 5.06 -16.44
CA SER A 34 -0.86 4.88 -15.49
C SER A 34 -0.55 5.52 -14.13
N LEU A 35 0.65 5.31 -13.59
CA LEU A 35 1.07 5.90 -12.31
C LEU A 35 1.18 7.44 -12.40
N SER A 36 1.76 7.97 -13.48
CA SER A 36 1.96 9.42 -13.68
C SER A 36 0.65 10.23 -13.78
N ARG A 37 -0.44 9.56 -14.16
CA ARG A 37 -1.78 10.16 -14.22
C ARG A 37 -2.52 10.09 -12.89
N GLY A 38 -2.03 9.28 -11.95
CA GLY A 38 -2.66 9.07 -10.65
C GLY A 38 -3.83 8.08 -10.69
N PRO A 39 -4.38 7.75 -9.51
CA PRO A 39 -5.53 6.88 -9.40
C PRO A 39 -6.81 7.60 -9.85
N ALA A 40 -7.87 6.81 -10.08
CA ALA A 40 -9.22 7.33 -10.22
C ALA A 40 -9.62 8.13 -8.97
N GLN A 41 -10.43 9.17 -9.15
CA GLN A 41 -10.89 10.02 -8.04
C GLN A 41 -11.77 9.28 -7.03
N SER A 42 -12.41 8.19 -7.45
CA SER A 42 -13.19 7.30 -6.59
C SER A 42 -12.37 6.10 -6.16
N VAL A 43 -12.49 5.73 -4.89
CA VAL A 43 -11.87 4.53 -4.31
C VAL A 43 -12.94 3.52 -3.92
N LYS A 44 -12.54 2.25 -3.75
CA LYS A 44 -13.39 1.22 -3.14
C LYS A 44 -12.84 0.85 -1.77
N CYS A 45 -13.70 0.76 -0.78
CA CYS A 45 -13.33 0.27 0.55
C CYS A 45 -13.88 -1.15 0.75
N TYR A 46 -13.12 -1.99 1.46
CA TYR A 46 -13.50 -3.36 1.75
C TYR A 46 -13.34 -3.68 3.24
N THR A 47 -14.26 -4.50 3.75
CA THR A 47 -14.21 -5.09 5.10
C THR A 47 -13.46 -6.42 5.13
N GLY A 48 -13.21 -7.02 3.97
CA GLY A 48 -12.36 -8.18 3.82
C GLY A 48 -11.67 -8.20 2.46
N TYR A 49 -10.41 -8.64 2.42
CA TYR A 49 -9.58 -8.60 1.22
C TYR A 49 -8.72 -9.86 1.12
N VAL A 50 -8.59 -10.41 -0.08
CA VAL A 50 -7.71 -11.56 -0.32
C VAL A 50 -6.50 -11.08 -1.13
N LEU A 51 -5.31 -11.19 -0.55
CA LEU A 51 -4.06 -10.82 -1.20
C LEU A 51 -3.09 -12.00 -1.12
N ASN A 52 -2.57 -12.45 -2.26
CA ASN A 52 -1.63 -13.56 -2.35
C ASN A 52 -2.08 -14.85 -1.64
N GLY A 53 -3.39 -15.14 -1.63
CA GLY A 53 -3.97 -16.30 -0.97
C GLY A 53 -4.28 -16.12 0.52
N PHE A 54 -3.86 -15.00 1.12
CA PHE A 54 -4.18 -14.65 2.51
C PHE A 54 -5.45 -13.80 2.56
N ARG A 55 -6.38 -14.18 3.45
CA ARG A 55 -7.63 -13.45 3.67
C ARG A 55 -7.47 -12.57 4.91
N PHE A 56 -7.69 -11.28 4.74
CA PHE A 56 -7.64 -10.27 5.78
C PHE A 56 -9.03 -9.71 6.04
N HIS A 57 -9.35 -9.41 7.29
CA HIS A 57 -10.60 -8.80 7.72
C HIS A 57 -10.35 -7.52 8.50
N THR A 58 -11.19 -6.51 8.31
CA THR A 58 -11.15 -5.34 9.18
C THR A 58 -11.59 -5.74 10.59
N LYS A 59 -10.98 -5.14 11.62
CA LYS A 59 -11.27 -5.43 13.03
C LYS A 59 -12.77 -5.42 13.34
N ASP A 60 -13.51 -4.47 12.77
CA ASP A 60 -14.94 -4.33 13.04
C ASP A 60 -15.78 -5.44 12.39
N TYR A 61 -15.35 -5.95 11.24
CA TYR A 61 -15.97 -7.12 10.62
C TYR A 61 -15.63 -8.41 11.38
N ASP A 62 -14.37 -8.56 11.73
CA ASP A 62 -13.79 -9.74 12.38
C ASP A 62 -14.38 -10.02 13.77
N LYS A 63 -14.84 -8.98 14.50
CA LYS A 63 -15.54 -9.11 15.80
C LYS A 63 -16.76 -10.03 15.77
N ASN A 64 -17.39 -10.19 14.61
CA ASN A 64 -18.61 -10.97 14.45
C ASN A 64 -18.35 -12.38 13.89
N LEU A 65 -17.08 -12.76 13.72
CA LEU A 65 -16.67 -14.05 13.17
C LEU A 65 -16.10 -14.98 14.25
N SER A 66 -16.08 -16.27 13.94
CA SER A 66 -15.48 -17.30 14.80
C SER A 66 -13.95 -17.32 14.75
N THR A 67 -13.36 -16.83 13.67
CA THR A 67 -11.90 -16.77 13.47
C THR A 67 -11.46 -15.32 13.29
N GLN A 68 -10.30 -14.97 13.85
CA GLN A 68 -9.72 -13.64 13.72
C GLN A 68 -8.71 -13.60 12.59
N ASN A 69 -8.92 -12.71 11.61
CA ASN A 69 -7.99 -12.47 10.51
C ASN A 69 -7.70 -10.97 10.31
N ASN A 70 -7.73 -10.19 11.39
CA ASN A 70 -7.47 -8.75 11.35
C ASN A 70 -6.02 -8.33 11.63
N GLY A 71 -5.13 -9.28 11.94
CA GLY A 71 -3.71 -9.00 12.14
C GLY A 71 -2.97 -8.81 10.82
N VAL A 72 -2.04 -7.85 10.80
CA VAL A 72 -1.11 -7.61 9.68
C VAL A 72 0.30 -7.58 10.24
N VAL A 73 1.23 -8.19 9.51
CA VAL A 73 2.67 -8.07 9.75
C VAL A 73 3.35 -7.56 8.49
N VAL A 74 4.26 -6.60 8.65
CA VAL A 74 5.21 -6.18 7.63
C VAL A 74 6.57 -6.61 8.12
N VAL A 75 7.12 -7.62 7.44
CA VAL A 75 8.45 -8.15 7.77
C VAL A 75 9.47 -7.09 7.43
N GLY A 76 10.29 -6.73 8.41
CA GLY A 76 11.43 -5.87 8.17
C GLY A 76 12.47 -6.68 7.41
N ASP A 77 12.67 -6.39 6.14
CA ASP A 77 13.82 -6.89 5.39
C ASP A 77 14.56 -5.68 4.83
N ASP A 78 15.52 -5.19 5.59
CA ASP A 78 16.38 -4.08 5.18
C ASP A 78 17.67 -4.56 4.50
N GLY A 79 17.86 -5.88 4.32
CA GLY A 79 18.98 -6.48 3.59
C GLY A 79 20.39 -6.13 4.11
N VAL A 80 20.48 -5.36 5.21
CA VAL A 80 21.70 -4.73 5.71
C VAL A 80 21.79 -4.81 7.23
N ASP A 81 20.66 -4.86 7.97
CA ASP A 81 20.67 -4.84 9.43
C ASP A 81 20.31 -6.21 10.02
N VAL A 82 21.12 -6.67 10.96
CA VAL A 82 20.92 -7.93 11.70
C VAL A 82 19.77 -7.78 12.72
N ASN A 83 19.22 -6.57 12.87
CA ASN A 83 18.17 -6.21 13.81
C ASN A 83 16.84 -5.84 13.14
N ALA A 84 16.59 -6.28 11.90
CA ALA A 84 15.38 -5.94 11.18
C ALA A 84 14.12 -6.20 12.05
N ILE A 85 13.30 -5.16 12.20
CA ILE A 85 12.15 -5.16 13.10
C ILE A 85 10.89 -5.46 12.28
N ASP A 86 10.16 -6.49 12.66
CA ASP A 86 8.83 -6.76 12.14
C ASP A 86 7.82 -5.77 12.73
N TYR A 87 7.00 -5.20 11.87
CA TYR A 87 5.93 -4.29 12.26
C TYR A 87 4.61 -5.03 12.29
N TYR A 88 3.93 -4.97 13.42
CA TYR A 88 2.62 -5.59 13.62
C TYR A 88 1.55 -4.53 13.71
N GLY A 89 0.36 -4.82 13.18
CA GLY A 89 -0.77 -3.92 13.26
C GLY A 89 -2.11 -4.63 13.16
N VAL A 90 -3.16 -3.89 13.50
CA VAL A 90 -4.55 -4.35 13.38
C VAL A 90 -5.24 -3.62 12.25
N LEU A 91 -5.76 -4.37 11.28
CA LEU A 91 -6.40 -3.85 10.08
C LEU A 91 -7.71 -3.14 10.43
N ARG A 92 -7.85 -1.90 9.98
CA ARG A 92 -9.05 -1.07 10.15
C ARG A 92 -9.83 -0.87 8.87
N GLU A 93 -9.13 -0.70 7.76
CA GLU A 93 -9.74 -0.45 6.46
C GLU A 93 -8.83 -0.92 5.34
N VAL A 94 -9.42 -1.49 4.29
CA VAL A 94 -8.72 -1.77 3.04
C VAL A 94 -9.29 -0.84 1.97
N ILE A 95 -8.43 -0.06 1.31
CA ILE A 95 -8.77 0.86 0.24
C ILE A 95 -8.12 0.37 -1.05
N GLU A 96 -8.92 0.14 -2.10
CA GLU A 96 -8.40 -0.16 -3.43
C GLU A 96 -8.42 1.09 -4.30
N LEU A 97 -7.22 1.52 -4.69
CA LEU A 97 -7.01 2.54 -5.69
C LEU A 97 -7.02 1.89 -7.07
N LYS A 98 -7.82 2.42 -7.98
CA LYS A 98 -7.83 1.98 -9.38
C LYS A 98 -7.04 2.94 -10.24
N PHE A 99 -6.28 2.37 -11.17
CA PHE A 99 -5.44 3.07 -12.11
C PHE A 99 -5.80 2.67 -13.54
N LEU A 100 -5.24 3.38 -14.52
CA LEU A 100 -5.52 3.11 -15.94
C LEU A 100 -5.02 1.73 -16.37
N GLY A 101 -5.68 1.16 -17.37
CA GLY A 101 -5.34 -0.15 -17.92
C GLY A 101 -5.58 -1.32 -16.94
N GLY A 102 -6.57 -1.18 -16.04
CA GLY A 102 -7.01 -2.26 -15.15
C GLY A 102 -6.11 -2.51 -13.95
N ARG A 103 -5.16 -1.61 -13.66
CA ARG A 103 -4.25 -1.70 -12.52
C ARG A 103 -4.97 -1.31 -11.23
N SER A 104 -4.63 -1.97 -10.13
CA SER A 104 -5.09 -1.58 -8.80
C SER A 104 -3.98 -1.70 -7.76
N LEU A 105 -4.10 -0.89 -6.71
CA LEU A 105 -3.26 -0.93 -5.52
C LEU A 105 -4.16 -1.06 -4.31
N ALA A 106 -3.90 -2.05 -3.45
CA ALA A 106 -4.57 -2.18 -2.17
C ALA A 106 -3.74 -1.47 -1.08
N LEU A 107 -4.38 -0.56 -0.35
CA LEU A 107 -3.83 0.14 0.78
C LEU A 107 -4.49 -0.37 2.06
N PHE A 108 -3.67 -0.73 3.04
CA PHE A 108 -4.11 -1.28 4.30
C PHE A 108 -3.91 -0.22 5.38
N ARG A 109 -5.01 0.31 5.93
CA ARG A 109 -4.97 1.22 7.06
C ARG A 109 -4.98 0.39 8.34
N CYS A 110 -3.88 0.43 9.09
CA CYS A 110 -3.71 -0.36 10.30
C CYS A 110 -3.44 0.54 11.51
N ASP A 111 -3.89 0.09 12.68
CA ASP A 111 -3.37 0.58 13.95
C ASP A 111 -2.08 -0.20 14.23
N TRP A 112 -0.94 0.45 14.05
CA TRP A 112 0.38 -0.17 14.22
C TRP A 112 0.77 -0.23 15.70
N CYS A 113 1.39 -1.34 16.10
CA CYS A 113 2.00 -1.51 17.41
C CYS A 113 3.29 -0.68 17.48
N ASP A 114 3.55 -0.08 18.64
CA ASP A 114 4.85 0.52 18.93
C ASP A 114 5.86 -0.59 19.21
N VAL A 115 6.74 -0.83 18.25
CA VAL A 115 7.78 -1.87 18.30
C VAL A 115 9.04 -1.42 19.05
N TYR A 116 9.12 -0.14 19.44
CA TYR A 116 10.22 0.41 20.23
C TYR A 116 9.90 0.50 21.73
N ASP A 117 8.64 0.30 22.10
CA ASP A 117 8.21 0.07 23.48
C ASP A 117 8.72 -1.30 23.95
N LYS A 118 9.86 -1.30 24.66
CA LYS A 118 10.52 -2.51 25.18
C LYS A 118 9.65 -3.35 26.11
N THR A 119 8.52 -2.82 26.59
CA THR A 119 7.57 -3.57 27.44
C THR A 119 6.59 -4.42 26.66
N LYS A 120 6.44 -4.20 25.33
CA LYS A 120 5.49 -4.89 24.45
C LYS A 120 6.16 -5.69 23.34
N ARG A 121 7.49 -5.77 23.36
CA ARG A 121 8.26 -6.54 22.38
C ARG A 121 7.91 -8.02 22.56
N VAL A 122 7.28 -8.60 21.53
CA VAL A 122 7.08 -10.04 21.46
C VAL A 122 8.38 -10.61 20.88
N GLU A 123 9.13 -11.33 21.70
CA GLU A 123 10.29 -12.07 21.21
C GLU A 123 9.77 -13.28 20.40
N SER A 124 10.06 -13.28 19.11
CA SER A 124 9.83 -14.45 18.25
C SER A 124 10.80 -15.56 18.68
N GLY A 125 10.25 -16.66 19.19
CA GLY A 125 11.00 -17.87 19.57
C GLY A 125 11.38 -18.75 18.38
#